data_AF-A7ZC66-F1
#
_entry.id   AF-A7ZC66-F1
#
_cell.length_a   1.000
_cell.length_b   1.000
_cell.length_c   1.000
_cell.angle_alpha   90.00
_cell.angle_beta   90.00
_cell.angle_gamma   90.00
#
_symmetry.space_group_name_H-M   'P 1'
#
loop_
_entity.id
_entity.type
_entity.pdbx_description
1 polymer ?
#
loop_
_entity_poly.entity_id
_entity_poly.type
_entity_poly.pdbx_seq_one_letter_code
_entity_poly.pdbx_strand_id
1 'polypeptide(L)'
;MVGVYKDGVKFDEITTDEHVSEALIKILENLSSKFNITKIIYANTPGSFMGLKVAYVILKTFSLVKGCEFYAVSGFSLNGGQAIRANKNLSFVLKNGEISLEKVEPVRFVLPLNLDELKLNSDTLPNYIIQAV
;
A
#
# COMPACT_ATOMS: atom_id res chain seq x y z
N MET A 1 -1.25 7.20 -4.33
CA MET A 1 -2.46 6.66 -5.01
C MET A 1 -3.32 5.96 -3.98
N VAL A 2 -4.63 6.21 -3.99
CA VAL A 2 -5.62 5.59 -3.10
C VAL A 2 -6.82 5.19 -3.97
N GLY A 3 -7.28 3.94 -3.87
CA GLY A 3 -8.49 3.48 -4.55
C GLY A 3 -9.68 3.48 -3.60
N VAL A 4 -10.84 3.85 -4.11
CA VAL A 4 -12.11 3.79 -3.37
C VAL A 4 -12.96 2.70 -3.99
N TYR A 5 -13.41 1.78 -3.15
CA TYR A 5 -14.10 0.56 -3.57
C TYR A 5 -15.45 0.47 -2.89
N LYS A 6 -16.44 -0.01 -3.65
CA LYS A 6 -17.78 -0.35 -3.15
C LYS A 6 -18.07 -1.77 -3.60
N ASP A 7 -18.46 -2.63 -2.65
CA ASP A 7 -18.78 -4.04 -2.91
C ASP A 7 -17.66 -4.78 -3.68
N GLY A 8 -16.40 -4.48 -3.34
CA GLY A 8 -15.22 -5.07 -3.97
C GLY A 8 -14.77 -4.40 -5.27
N VAL A 9 -15.59 -3.56 -5.88
CA VAL A 9 -15.32 -2.92 -7.19
C VAL A 9 -14.83 -1.49 -7.03
N LYS A 10 -13.72 -1.14 -7.71
CA LYS A 10 -13.18 0.22 -7.71
C LYS A 10 -14.11 1.16 -8.46
N PHE A 11 -14.50 2.27 -7.83
CA PHE A 11 -15.33 3.30 -8.48
C PHE A 11 -14.69 4.68 -8.49
N ASP A 12 -13.62 4.89 -7.72
CA ASP A 12 -12.85 6.13 -7.70
C ASP A 12 -11.37 5.86 -7.41
N GLU A 13 -10.51 6.77 -7.83
CA GLU A 13 -9.06 6.70 -7.63
C GLU A 13 -8.49 8.11 -7.44
N ILE A 14 -7.69 8.27 -6.38
CA ILE A 14 -7.06 9.54 -6.02
C ILE A 14 -5.55 9.40 -6.18
N THR A 15 -4.96 10.25 -7.01
CA THR A 15 -3.51 10.41 -7.19
C THR A 15 -3.08 11.80 -6.78
N THR A 16 -1.93 11.90 -6.10
CA THR A 16 -1.33 13.17 -5.69
C THR A 16 0.18 12.98 -5.57
N ASP A 17 0.92 14.06 -5.82
CA ASP A 17 2.37 14.16 -5.63
C ASP A 17 2.75 14.76 -4.26
N GLU A 18 1.75 15.09 -3.42
CA GLU A 18 1.96 15.58 -2.06
C GLU A 18 2.64 14.53 -1.15
N HIS A 19 3.35 15.01 -0.12
CA HIS A 19 3.93 14.15 0.90
C HIS A 19 2.85 13.32 1.61
N VAL A 20 3.14 12.03 1.84
CA VAL A 20 2.18 11.06 2.41
C VAL A 20 1.55 11.51 3.73
N SER A 21 2.31 12.22 4.58
CA SER A 21 1.83 12.74 5.86
C SER A 21 0.70 13.76 5.70
N GLU A 22 0.70 14.53 4.62
CA GLU A 22 -0.32 15.56 4.35
C GLU A 22 -1.44 14.97 3.49
N ALA A 23 -1.07 14.31 2.40
CA ALA A 23 -2.00 13.73 1.44
C ALA A 23 -2.98 12.77 2.11
N LEU A 24 -2.47 11.86 2.95
CA LEU A 24 -3.28 10.79 3.51
C LEU A 24 -4.31 11.30 4.52
N ILE A 25 -3.96 12.34 5.29
CA ILE A 25 -4.89 12.97 6.23
C ILE A 25 -6.05 13.62 5.45
N LYS A 26 -5.73 14.44 4.44
CA LYS A 26 -6.74 15.12 3.60
C LYS A 26 -7.66 14.12 2.90
N ILE A 27 -7.09 13.04 2.36
CA ILE A 27 -7.86 11.98 1.69
C ILE A 27 -8.80 11.28 2.68
N LEU A 28 -8.30 10.87 3.83
CA LEU A 28 -9.13 10.19 4.84
C LEU A 28 -10.24 11.11 5.37
N GLU A 29 -9.97 12.38 5.62
CA GLU A 29 -10.96 13.37 6.02
C GLU A 29 -12.06 13.51 4.96
N ASN A 30 -11.68 13.70 3.70
CA ASN A 30 -12.61 13.85 2.59
C ASN A 30 -13.50 12.60 2.42
N LEU A 31 -12.89 11.40 2.42
CA LEU A 31 -13.63 10.15 2.26
C LEU A 31 -14.55 9.86 3.46
N SER A 32 -14.07 10.11 4.68
CA SER A 32 -14.86 9.89 5.91
C SER A 32 -16.06 10.83 6.03
N SER A 33 -15.99 12.01 5.41
CA SER A 33 -17.12 12.94 5.36
C SER A 33 -18.24 12.47 4.43
N LYS A 34 -17.93 11.58 3.48
CA LYS A 34 -18.84 11.10 2.43
C LYS A 34 -19.31 9.66 2.64
N PHE A 35 -18.48 8.84 3.28
CA PHE A 35 -18.68 7.39 3.33
C PHE A 35 -18.39 6.82 4.72
N ASN A 36 -19.12 5.76 5.08
CA ASN A 36 -18.75 4.90 6.21
C ASN A 36 -17.67 3.91 5.75
N ILE A 37 -16.41 4.18 6.08
CA ILE A 37 -15.27 3.33 5.69
C ILE A 37 -15.29 2.08 6.57
N THR A 38 -15.58 0.92 5.98
CA THR A 38 -15.66 -0.37 6.69
C THR A 38 -14.36 -1.17 6.65
N LYS A 39 -13.49 -0.92 5.67
CA LYS A 39 -12.25 -1.66 5.44
C LYS A 39 -11.17 -0.78 4.83
N ILE A 40 -9.95 -0.98 5.27
CA ILE A 40 -8.73 -0.41 4.71
C ILE A 40 -7.78 -1.54 4.34
N ILE A 41 -7.30 -1.50 3.10
CA ILE A 41 -6.26 -2.40 2.59
C ILE A 41 -5.06 -1.53 2.21
N TYR A 42 -3.89 -1.83 2.74
CA TYR A 42 -2.69 -1.04 2.47
C TYR A 42 -1.54 -1.92 1.98
N ALA A 43 -0.71 -1.40 1.08
CA ALA A 43 0.46 -2.12 0.59
C ALA A 43 1.58 -2.09 1.65
N ASN A 44 1.96 -3.25 2.19
CA ASN A 44 2.99 -3.34 3.23
C ASN A 44 4.38 -3.75 2.70
N THR A 45 4.60 -3.60 1.39
CA THR A 45 5.81 -4.02 0.68
C THR A 45 7.09 -3.28 1.12
N PRO A 46 8.28 -3.89 0.94
CA PRO A 46 9.54 -3.16 1.03
C PRO A 46 9.57 -1.96 0.06
N GLY A 47 10.10 -0.84 0.52
CA GLY A 47 10.05 0.44 -0.19
C GLY A 47 10.60 1.59 0.64
N SER A 48 10.09 2.80 0.43
CA SER A 48 10.46 3.97 1.25
C SER A 48 10.15 3.70 2.73
N PHE A 49 11.20 3.50 3.52
CA PHE A 49 11.09 3.16 4.94
C PHE A 49 10.25 4.17 5.71
N MET A 50 10.48 5.47 5.46
CA MET A 50 9.75 6.53 6.16
C MET A 50 8.31 6.66 5.68
N GLY A 51 8.09 6.61 4.36
CA GLY A 51 6.75 6.75 3.79
C GLY A 51 5.82 5.62 4.24
N LEU A 52 6.34 4.40 4.31
CA LEU A 52 5.59 3.23 4.75
C LEU A 52 5.24 3.30 6.24
N LYS A 53 6.17 3.74 7.10
CA LYS A 53 5.92 3.95 8.53
C LYS A 53 4.83 4.97 8.78
N VAL A 54 4.93 6.13 8.14
CA VAL A 54 3.97 7.22 8.29
C VAL A 54 2.58 6.76 7.82
N ALA A 55 2.50 6.12 6.65
CA ALA A 55 1.23 5.57 6.16
C ALA A 55 0.62 4.54 7.11
N TYR A 56 1.43 3.60 7.62
CA TYR A 56 0.97 2.58 8.56
C TYR A 56 0.40 3.19 9.84
N VAL A 57 1.12 4.11 10.48
CA VAL A 57 0.67 4.73 11.73
C VAL A 57 -0.64 5.50 11.52
N ILE A 58 -0.75 6.27 10.45
CA ILE A 58 -1.96 7.04 10.14
C ILE A 58 -3.14 6.09 9.90
N LEU A 59 -2.98 5.09 9.02
CA LEU A 59 -4.06 4.18 8.66
C LEU A 59 -4.49 3.29 9.81
N LYS A 60 -3.53 2.75 10.58
CA LYS A 60 -3.80 1.91 11.74
C LYS A 60 -4.51 2.72 12.83
N THR A 61 -4.08 3.95 13.08
CA THR A 61 -4.76 4.83 14.05
C THR A 61 -6.19 5.12 13.60
N PHE A 62 -6.35 5.50 12.33
CA PHE A 62 -7.66 5.75 11.76
C PHE A 62 -8.59 4.53 11.86
N SER A 63 -8.08 3.32 11.56
CA SER A 63 -8.89 2.11 11.60
C SER A 63 -9.36 1.77 13.01
N LEU A 64 -8.50 1.98 14.02
CA LEU A 64 -8.86 1.81 15.42
C LEU A 64 -9.92 2.82 15.87
N VAL A 65 -9.76 4.09 15.52
CA VAL A 65 -10.70 5.16 15.89
C VAL A 65 -12.06 4.98 15.23
N LYS A 66 -12.10 4.51 13.97
CA LYS A 66 -13.35 4.30 13.22
C LYS A 66 -13.94 2.90 13.36
N GLY A 67 -13.22 1.97 14.00
CA GLY A 67 -13.66 0.59 14.14
C GLY A 67 -13.78 -0.16 12.82
N CYS A 68 -12.91 0.14 11.85
CA CYS A 68 -12.92 -0.49 10.53
C CYS A 68 -11.85 -1.58 10.39
N GLU A 69 -12.09 -2.54 9.51
CA GLU A 69 -11.16 -3.63 9.25
C GLU A 69 -9.86 -3.11 8.64
N PHE A 70 -8.71 -3.69 9.01
CA PHE A 70 -7.41 -3.26 8.52
C PHE A 70 -6.58 -4.47 8.06
N TYR A 71 -6.25 -4.48 6.78
CA TYR A 71 -5.49 -5.56 6.14
C TYR A 71 -4.29 -5.01 5.37
N ALA A 72 -3.29 -5.85 5.21
CA ALA A 72 -2.17 -5.61 4.31
C ALA A 72 -2.32 -6.39 3.01
N VAL A 73 -1.64 -5.91 1.97
CA VAL A 73 -1.40 -6.66 0.74
C VAL A 73 0.06 -6.49 0.33
N SER A 74 0.63 -7.52 -0.28
CA SER A 74 1.95 -7.42 -0.90
C SER A 74 1.89 -6.43 -2.07
N GLY A 75 2.87 -5.52 -2.14
CA GLY A 75 3.02 -4.61 -3.28
C GLY A 75 3.30 -5.36 -4.58
N PHE A 76 3.86 -6.57 -4.50
CA PHE A 76 4.04 -7.45 -5.66
C PHE A 76 2.69 -7.88 -6.26
N SER A 77 1.63 -7.97 -5.45
CA SER A 77 0.28 -8.22 -5.96
C SER A 77 -0.29 -7.03 -6.73
N LEU A 78 0.29 -5.84 -6.57
CA LEU A 78 -0.16 -4.60 -7.20
C LEU A 78 0.69 -4.20 -8.42
N ASN A 79 1.69 -4.99 -8.82
CA ASN A 79 2.47 -4.75 -10.04
C ASN A 79 2.69 -6.02 -10.87
N GLY A 80 1.87 -7.05 -10.69
CA GLY A 80 1.98 -8.31 -11.43
C GLY A 80 3.21 -9.15 -11.06
N GLY A 81 3.66 -9.06 -9.80
CA GLY A 81 4.82 -9.80 -9.30
C GLY A 81 6.16 -9.26 -9.79
N GLN A 82 6.17 -8.05 -10.35
CA GLN A 82 7.35 -7.46 -10.99
C GLN A 82 8.20 -6.66 -10.00
N ALA A 83 9.31 -6.11 -10.49
CA ALA A 83 10.26 -5.34 -9.70
C ALA A 83 9.63 -4.10 -9.05
N ILE A 84 9.91 -3.88 -7.76
CA ILE A 84 9.47 -2.70 -7.00
C ILE A 84 10.68 -1.81 -6.71
N ARG A 85 10.54 -0.50 -6.92
CA ARG A 85 11.68 0.42 -6.72
C ARG A 85 12.21 0.37 -5.29
N ALA A 86 13.53 0.21 -5.16
CA ALA A 86 14.25 0.34 -3.89
C ALA A 86 15.00 1.69 -3.84
N ASN A 87 16.33 1.66 -3.88
CA ASN A 87 17.19 2.85 -3.92
C ASN A 87 18.03 2.88 -5.20
N LYS A 88 18.40 4.09 -5.65
CA LYS A 88 19.24 4.30 -6.84
C LYS A 88 18.70 3.53 -8.07
N ASN A 89 19.47 2.54 -8.55
CA ASN A 89 19.19 1.69 -9.71
C ASN A 89 18.86 0.24 -9.29
N LEU A 90 18.49 0.02 -8.02
CA LEU A 90 18.08 -1.28 -7.50
C LEU A 90 16.57 -1.34 -7.30
N SER A 91 16.05 -2.54 -7.46
CA SER A 91 14.65 -2.87 -7.23
C SER A 91 14.55 -4.15 -6.40
N PHE A 92 13.52 -4.24 -5.57
CA PHE A 92 13.11 -5.46 -4.90
C PHE A 92 12.47 -6.41 -5.91
N VAL A 93 12.89 -7.66 -5.93
CA VAL A 93 12.35 -8.71 -6.80
C VAL A 93 11.95 -9.89 -5.94
N LEU A 94 10.73 -10.41 -6.14
CA LEU A 94 10.23 -11.59 -5.45
C LEU A 94 10.45 -12.82 -6.34
N LYS A 95 11.32 -13.75 -5.92
CA LYS A 95 11.56 -15.04 -6.60
C LYS A 95 11.48 -16.16 -5.59
N ASN A 96 10.68 -17.19 -5.89
CA ASN A 96 10.53 -18.38 -5.04
C ASN A 96 10.18 -18.07 -3.56
N GLY A 97 9.46 -16.98 -3.30
CA GLY A 97 9.09 -16.55 -1.95
C GLY A 97 10.14 -15.69 -1.22
N GLU A 98 11.33 -15.49 -1.82
CA GLU A 98 12.38 -14.64 -1.27
C GLU A 98 12.46 -13.30 -2.02
N ILE A 99 12.74 -12.23 -1.27
CA ILE A 99 12.91 -10.89 -1.83
C ILE A 99 14.41 -10.57 -1.90
N SER A 100 14.90 -10.32 -3.11
CA SER A 100 16.27 -9.91 -3.40
C SER A 100 16.33 -8.48 -3.94
N LEU A 101 17.52 -7.88 -3.96
CA LEU A 101 17.80 -6.62 -4.64
C LEU A 101 18.51 -6.90 -5.96
N GLU A 102 17.92 -6.43 -7.06
CA GLU A 102 18.45 -6.65 -8.41
C GLU A 102 18.50 -5.32 -9.18
N LYS A 103 19.44 -5.21 -10.12
CA LYS A 103 19.51 -4.09 -11.07
C LYS A 103 18.52 -4.33 -12.21
N VAL A 104 17.26 -4.00 -11.96
CA VAL A 104 16.16 -4.14 -12.92
C VAL A 104 15.24 -2.93 -12.82
N GLU A 105 14.69 -2.51 -13.95
CA GLU A 105 13.75 -1.39 -14.00
C GLU A 105 12.47 -1.72 -13.22
N PRO A 106 12.02 -0.82 -12.33
CA PRO A 106 10.82 -1.05 -11.54
C PRO A 106 9.55 -0.93 -12.38
N VAL A 107 8.54 -1.73 -12.04
CA VAL A 107 7.20 -1.64 -12.62
C VAL A 107 6.28 -0.89 -11.67
N ARG A 108 5.50 0.05 -12.21
CA ARG A 108 4.56 0.87 -11.42
C ARG A 108 3.44 0.02 -10.83
N PHE A 109 2.95 0.46 -9.68
CA PHE A 109 1.75 -0.14 -9.09
C PHE A 109 0.50 0.22 -9.90
N VAL A 110 -0.44 -0.72 -9.93
CA VAL A 110 -1.77 -0.59 -10.49
C VAL A 110 -2.75 -1.06 -9.42
N LEU A 111 -3.77 -0.23 -9.15
CA LEU A 111 -4.88 -0.64 -8.30
C LEU A 111 -5.85 -1.50 -9.11
N PRO A 112 -6.19 -2.72 -8.64
CA PRO A 112 -7.08 -3.61 -9.39
C PRO A 112 -8.48 -3.01 -9.50
N LEU A 113 -9.24 -3.45 -10.51
CA LEU A 113 -10.65 -3.09 -10.64
C LEU A 113 -11.52 -3.81 -9.61
N ASN A 114 -11.13 -5.02 -9.20
CA ASN A 114 -11.81 -5.81 -8.19
C ASN A 114 -10.81 -6.31 -7.13
N LEU A 115 -11.23 -6.30 -5.86
CA LEU A 115 -10.46 -6.77 -4.72
C LEU A 115 -10.45 -8.30 -4.53
N ASP A 116 -11.33 -9.06 -5.22
CA ASP A 116 -11.54 -10.50 -5.02
C ASP A 116 -10.26 -11.35 -5.18
N GLU A 117 -9.35 -10.92 -6.07
CA GLU A 117 -8.08 -11.62 -6.32
C GLU A 117 -6.95 -11.17 -5.37
N LEU A 118 -7.18 -10.16 -4.54
CA LEU A 118 -6.16 -9.69 -3.59
C LEU A 118 -6.02 -10.66 -2.42
N LYS A 119 -4.81 -11.18 -2.27
CA LYS A 119 -4.42 -11.95 -1.09
C LYS A 119 -4.19 -11.01 0.09
N LEU A 120 -5.25 -10.82 0.88
CA LEU A 120 -5.21 -10.01 2.11
C LEU A 120 -4.45 -10.75 3.22
N ASN A 121 -3.72 -9.97 4.02
CA ASN A 121 -3.00 -10.45 5.20
C ASN A 121 -3.46 -9.70 6.45
N SER A 122 -3.73 -10.43 7.53
CA SER A 122 -4.03 -9.86 8.85
C SER A 122 -2.76 -9.41 9.59
N ASP A 123 -1.60 -9.92 9.22
CA ASP A 123 -0.32 -9.33 9.60
C ASP A 123 -0.13 -8.04 8.79
N THR A 124 -0.54 -6.96 9.44
CA THR A 124 -0.49 -5.61 8.89
C THR A 124 0.84 -4.93 9.13
N LEU A 125 1.89 -5.59 9.64
CA LEU A 125 3.15 -4.89 9.88
C LEU A 125 3.85 -4.55 8.56
N PRO A 126 4.50 -3.37 8.47
CA PRO A 126 5.32 -3.05 7.31
C PRO A 126 6.49 -4.03 7.12
N ASN A 127 6.74 -4.43 5.88
CA ASN A 127 7.87 -5.28 5.55
C ASN A 127 9.13 -4.43 5.34
N TYR A 128 9.89 -4.22 6.42
CA TYR A 128 11.10 -3.40 6.45
C TYR A 128 12.33 -4.16 5.98
N ILE A 129 12.39 -4.68 4.75
CA ILE A 129 13.67 -5.24 4.26
C ILE A 129 14.70 -4.11 4.20
N ILE A 130 15.52 -4.04 5.24
CA ILE A 130 16.60 -3.08 5.45
C ILE A 130 17.90 -3.84 5.14
N GLN A 131 18.74 -3.29 4.27
CA GLN A 131 20.11 -3.77 4.18
C GLN A 131 20.83 -3.43 5.49
N ALA A 132 21.63 -4.36 6.01
CA ALA A 132 22.73 -3.97 6.87
C ALA A 132 23.60 -2.98 6.09
N VAL A 133 23.76 -1.77 6.64
CA VAL A 133 24.67 -0.74 6.14
C VAL A 133 26.05 -1.01 6.70
#